data_AF-A0A835IWB4-F1
#
_entry.id   AF-A0A835IWB4-F1
#
_cell.length_a   1.000
_cell.length_b   1.000
_cell.length_c   1.000
_cell.angle_alpha   90.00
_cell.angle_beta   90.00
_cell.angle_gamma   90.00
#
_symmetry.space_group_name_H-M   'P 1'
#
loop_
_entity.id
_entity.type
_entity.pdbx_description
1 polymer ?
#
loop_
_entity_poly.entity_id
_entity_poly.type
_entity_poly.pdbx_seq_one_letter_code
_entity_poly.pdbx_strand_id
1 'polypeptide(L)'
;MPDPSLVQVGQASSSANPPFSWSSLFHDKSPTFVNEQLEFVESTSVDDVIEVPRFVLEEGIEQWSEFLVGYFVEKRMPFPLVKRTLKRIWKTKANYEISTDKNLFYFKFSDDED
;
A
#
# COMPACT_ATOMS: atom_id res chain seq x y z
N MET A 1 33.25 4.67 -47.84
CA MET A 1 32.46 4.40 -46.62
C MET A 1 31.05 4.91 -46.86
N PRO A 2 30.01 4.06 -46.83
CA PRO A 2 28.62 4.53 -46.92
C PRO A 2 28.02 4.81 -45.54
N ASP A 3 27.14 5.82 -45.50
CA ASP A 3 26.43 6.41 -44.36
C ASP A 3 25.31 5.48 -43.81
N PRO A 4 25.22 5.22 -42.49
CA PRO A 4 24.24 4.32 -41.90
C PRO A 4 22.98 5.04 -41.37
N SER A 5 22.32 5.87 -42.19
CA SER A 5 21.10 6.57 -41.78
C SER A 5 19.93 6.37 -42.75
N LEU A 6 19.39 5.14 -42.81
CA LEU A 6 18.01 4.89 -43.24
C LEU A 6 17.58 3.44 -42.93
N VAL A 7 16.93 3.24 -41.78
CA VAL A 7 16.04 2.10 -41.59
C VAL A 7 14.71 2.64 -41.11
N GLN A 8 13.82 2.95 -42.06
CA GLN A 8 12.39 3.02 -41.78
C GLN A 8 11.87 1.59 -41.61
N VAL A 9 11.65 1.18 -40.37
CA VAL A 9 10.86 -0.03 -40.11
C VAL A 9 9.39 0.39 -40.10
N GLY A 10 8.68 0.05 -41.17
CA GLY A 10 7.23 0.16 -41.25
C GLY A 10 6.57 -0.64 -40.13
N GLN A 11 5.72 0.02 -39.35
CA GLN A 11 4.85 -0.68 -38.40
C GLN A 11 3.74 -1.39 -39.18
N ALA A 12 3.85 -2.71 -39.26
CA ALA A 12 2.75 -3.59 -39.61
C ALA A 12 1.61 -3.40 -38.60
N SER A 13 0.43 -3.06 -39.11
CA SER A 13 -0.81 -3.07 -38.36
C SER A 13 -1.19 -4.53 -38.08
N SER A 14 -0.99 -5.02 -36.87
CA SER A 14 -1.56 -6.29 -36.42
C SER A 14 -2.39 -6.06 -35.16
N SER A 15 -3.70 -5.94 -35.38
CA SER A 15 -4.73 -6.00 -34.36
C SER A 15 -4.71 -7.39 -33.69
N ALA A 16 -4.10 -7.47 -32.51
CA ALA A 16 -4.31 -8.57 -31.59
C ALA A 16 -4.54 -7.96 -30.22
N ASN A 17 -5.77 -8.03 -29.71
CA ASN A 17 -6.06 -7.65 -28.33
C ASN A 17 -5.23 -8.55 -27.42
N PRO A 18 -4.34 -8.02 -26.58
CA PRO A 18 -3.60 -8.84 -25.64
C PRO A 18 -4.59 -9.44 -24.61
N PRO A 19 -4.54 -10.76 -24.37
CA PRO A 19 -5.34 -11.38 -23.34
C PRO A 19 -4.82 -10.85 -21.99
N PHE A 20 -5.67 -10.13 -21.27
CA PHE A 20 -5.37 -9.48 -19.98
C PHE A 20 -4.53 -8.20 -20.08
N SER A 21 -5.23 -7.06 -20.02
CA SER A 21 -4.59 -5.76 -19.76
C SER A 21 -4.49 -5.56 -18.26
N TRP A 22 -3.31 -5.18 -17.76
CA TRP A 22 -3.13 -4.75 -16.36
C TRP A 22 -4.11 -3.66 -15.95
N SER A 23 -4.52 -2.80 -16.89
CA SER A 23 -5.53 -1.77 -16.62
C SER A 23 -6.85 -2.35 -16.11
N SER A 24 -7.23 -3.57 -16.52
CA SER A 24 -8.45 -4.24 -16.08
C SER A 24 -8.53 -4.48 -14.57
N LEU A 25 -7.40 -4.54 -13.86
CA LEU A 25 -7.37 -4.67 -12.39
C LEU A 25 -7.86 -3.41 -11.65
N PHE A 26 -7.86 -2.26 -12.31
CA PHE A 26 -8.25 -0.98 -11.72
C PHE A 26 -9.68 -0.55 -12.07
N HIS A 27 -10.44 -1.42 -12.75
CA HIS A 27 -11.81 -1.12 -13.20
C HIS A 27 -12.89 -1.48 -12.16
N ASP A 28 -12.51 -2.01 -10.99
CA ASP A 28 -13.44 -2.28 -9.91
C ASP A 28 -13.91 -0.96 -9.27
N LYS A 29 -14.94 -0.39 -9.90
CA LYS A 29 -15.77 0.68 -9.36
C LYS A 29 -16.61 0.15 -8.20
N SER A 30 -15.95 -0.24 -7.11
CA SER A 30 -16.65 -0.37 -5.83
C SER A 30 -17.20 1.02 -5.44
N PRO A 31 -18.32 1.11 -4.70
CA PRO A 31 -18.85 2.39 -4.20
C PRO A 31 -17.91 3.11 -3.22
N THR A 32 -16.74 2.54 -2.92
CA THR A 32 -15.66 3.09 -2.10
C THR A 32 -14.42 3.39 -2.96
N PHE A 33 -14.59 3.68 -4.26
CA PHE A 33 -13.48 4.10 -5.12
C PHE A 33 -12.97 5.45 -4.64
N VAL A 34 -11.93 5.41 -3.82
CA VAL A 34 -11.13 6.58 -3.47
C VAL A 34 -10.42 6.99 -4.75
N ASN A 35 -10.66 8.21 -5.23
CA ASN A 35 -9.96 8.75 -6.39
C ASN A 35 -8.53 9.11 -5.98
N GLU A 36 -7.70 8.10 -5.76
CA GLU A 36 -6.28 8.28 -5.47
C GLU A 36 -5.58 8.52 -6.80
N GLN A 37 -5.16 9.78 -7.00
CA GLN A 37 -4.36 10.17 -8.16
C GLN A 37 -2.98 9.55 -7.99
N LEU A 38 -2.64 8.60 -8.86
CA LEU A 38 -1.32 7.99 -8.87
C LEU A 38 -0.33 8.92 -9.58
N GLU A 39 0.84 9.11 -8.97
CA GLU A 39 1.97 9.80 -9.57
C GLU A 39 3.04 8.80 -10.00
N PHE A 40 3.69 9.07 -11.14
CA PHE A 40 4.83 8.28 -11.58
C PHE A 40 6.08 8.69 -10.79
N VAL A 41 6.72 7.72 -10.16
CA VAL A 41 8.01 7.91 -9.48
C VAL A 41 9.07 7.13 -10.24
N GLU A 42 10.11 7.83 -10.71
CA GLU A 42 11.23 7.21 -11.42
C GLU A 42 12.02 6.30 -10.49
N SER A 43 12.30 5.07 -10.93
CA SER A 43 13.05 4.09 -10.15
C SER A 43 14.56 4.30 -10.29
N THR A 44 15.28 4.30 -9.16
CA THR A 44 16.74 4.26 -9.15
C THR A 44 17.21 2.84 -8.83
N SER A 45 18.15 2.32 -9.62
CA SER A 45 18.79 1.01 -9.36
C SER A 45 20.21 1.20 -8.83
N VAL A 46 20.54 0.51 -7.76
CA VAL A 46 21.91 0.39 -7.22
C VAL A 46 22.27 -1.09 -7.20
N ASP A 47 23.33 -1.48 -7.89
CA ASP A 47 23.81 -2.87 -7.97
C ASP A 47 22.71 -3.89 -8.39
N ASP A 48 21.95 -3.57 -9.44
CA ASP A 48 20.80 -4.34 -9.95
C ASP A 48 19.63 -4.51 -8.95
N VAL A 49 19.63 -3.76 -7.84
CA VAL A 49 18.53 -3.69 -6.87
C VAL A 49 17.78 -2.38 -7.04
N ILE A 50 16.46 -2.46 -7.19
CA ILE A 50 15.59 -1.27 -7.21
C ILE A 50 15.48 -0.73 -5.78
N GLU A 51 15.86 0.53 -5.59
CA GLU A 51 15.73 1.23 -4.31
C GLU A 51 14.34 1.87 -4.21
N VAL A 52 13.68 1.71 -3.06
CA VAL A 52 12.45 2.43 -2.76
C VAL A 52 12.80 3.89 -2.48
N PRO A 53 12.17 4.87 -3.17
CA PRO A 53 12.44 6.29 -2.94
C PRO A 53 12.27 6.67 -1.47
N ARG A 54 13.26 7.39 -0.92
CA ARG A 54 13.30 7.72 0.52
C ARG A 54 12.09 8.48 1.00
N PHE A 55 11.57 9.42 0.20
CA PHE A 55 10.39 10.20 0.58
C PHE A 55 9.16 9.32 0.85
N VAL A 56 8.98 8.23 0.08
CA VAL A 56 7.90 7.26 0.28
C VAL A 56 8.08 6.50 1.59
N LEU A 57 9.33 6.15 1.92
CA LEU A 57 9.64 5.48 3.18
C LEU A 57 9.42 6.42 4.38
N GLU A 58 9.88 7.66 4.30
CA GLU A 58 9.74 8.66 5.37
C GLU A 58 8.27 8.97 5.65
N GLU A 59 7.47 9.22 4.60
CA GLU A 59 6.03 9.44 4.72
C GLU A 59 5.33 8.21 5.34
N GLY A 60 5.67 7.01 4.89
CA GLY A 60 5.14 5.78 5.47
C GLY A 60 5.54 5.60 6.94
N ILE A 61 6.80 5.87 7.30
CA ILE A 61 7.24 5.76 8.69
C ILE A 61 6.49 6.75 9.58
N GLU A 62 6.34 7.99 9.14
CA GLU A 62 5.62 9.02 9.88
C GLU A 62 4.14 8.64 10.04
N GLN A 63 3.46 8.27 8.96
CA GLN A 63 2.05 7.89 8.97
C GLN A 63 1.78 6.70 9.90
N TRP A 64 2.69 5.73 9.94
CA TRP A 64 2.54 4.50 10.72
C TRP A 64 3.20 4.56 12.11
N SER A 65 3.83 5.69 12.47
CA SER A 65 4.56 5.85 13.74
C SER A 65 3.66 5.65 14.97
N GLU A 66 2.39 6.04 14.86
CA GLU A 66 1.37 5.92 15.91
C GLU A 66 0.62 4.58 15.88
N PHE A 67 0.91 3.71 14.90
CA PHE A 67 0.16 2.48 14.68
C PHE A 67 0.93 1.25 15.13
N LEU A 68 0.29 0.46 16.00
CA LEU A 68 0.65 -0.93 16.22
C LEU A 68 -0.25 -1.82 15.37
N VAL A 69 0.33 -2.70 14.57
CA VAL A 69 -0.41 -3.67 13.75
C VAL A 69 -0.17 -5.07 14.29
N GLY A 70 -1.24 -5.83 14.48
CA GLY A 70 -1.16 -7.20 15.00
C GLY A 70 -2.07 -8.16 14.24
N TYR A 71 -1.68 -9.43 14.26
CA TYR A 71 -2.49 -10.53 13.74
C TYR A 71 -2.39 -11.75 14.66
N PHE A 72 -3.41 -12.60 14.62
CA PHE A 72 -3.37 -13.90 15.30
C PHE A 72 -2.84 -14.95 14.32
N VAL A 73 -1.81 -15.69 14.72
CA VAL A 73 -1.16 -16.72 13.87
C VAL A 73 -2.10 -17.89 13.58
N GLU A 74 -2.92 -18.28 14.56
CA GLU A 74 -3.83 -19.41 14.44
C GLU A 74 -5.28 -18.92 14.35
N LYS A 75 -6.00 -18.98 15.48
CA LYS A 75 -7.41 -18.64 15.56
C LYS A 75 -7.56 -17.16 15.88
N ARG A 76 -8.14 -16.41 14.94
CA ARG A 76 -8.54 -15.03 15.17
C ARG A 76 -9.55 -14.96 16.31
N MET A 77 -9.27 -14.10 17.28
CA MET A 77 -10.20 -13.78 18.35
C MET A 77 -11.25 -12.77 17.86
N PRO A 78 -12.54 -12.92 18.24
CA PRO A 78 -13.57 -11.97 17.85
C PRO A 78 -13.24 -10.55 18.29
N PHE A 79 -13.45 -9.56 17.40
CA PHE A 79 -13.13 -8.16 17.66
C PHE A 79 -13.70 -7.61 18.99
N PRO A 80 -14.95 -7.89 19.39
CA PRO A 80 -15.47 -7.41 20.67
C PRO A 80 -14.70 -7.91 21.90
N LEU A 81 -14.12 -9.11 21.82
CA LEU A 81 -13.33 -9.71 22.89
C LEU A 81 -11.94 -9.10 22.96
N VAL A 82 -11.30 -8.89 21.80
CA VAL A 82 -10.02 -8.17 21.69
C VAL A 82 -10.17 -6.75 22.24
N LYS A 83 -11.18 -6.01 21.76
CA LYS A 83 -11.46 -4.63 22.18
C LYS A 83 -11.71 -4.53 23.69
N ARG A 84 -12.52 -5.42 24.27
CA ARG A 84 -12.76 -5.42 25.73
C ARG A 84 -11.51 -5.73 26.55
N THR A 85 -10.71 -6.68 26.09
CA THR A 85 -9.46 -7.09 26.76
C THR A 85 -8.45 -5.95 26.78
N LEU A 86 -8.22 -5.31 25.63
CA LEU A 86 -7.30 -4.18 25.52
C LEU A 86 -7.80 -2.95 26.29
N LYS A 87 -9.10 -2.67 26.24
CA LYS A 87 -9.77 -1.67 27.12
C LYS A 87 -9.52 -1.85 28.60
N ARG A 88 -9.26 -3.07 29.05
CA ARG A 88 -8.92 -3.35 30.45
C ARG A 88 -7.43 -3.22 30.72
N ILE A 89 -6.58 -3.68 29.79
CA ILE A 89 -5.12 -3.73 29.97
C ILE A 89 -4.46 -2.35 29.79
N TRP A 90 -4.92 -1.58 28.81
CA TRP A 90 -4.32 -0.29 28.42
C TRP A 90 -5.05 0.93 28.98
N LYS A 91 -6.14 0.75 29.74
CA LYS A 91 -7.04 1.83 30.19
C LYS A 91 -6.35 3.06 30.81
N THR A 92 -5.22 2.86 31.48
CA THR A 92 -4.52 3.91 32.23
C THR A 92 -3.21 4.33 31.57
N LYS A 93 -2.89 3.81 30.38
CA LYS A 93 -1.55 3.91 29.79
C LYS A 93 -1.50 4.81 28.56
N ALA A 94 -2.60 4.96 27.83
CA ALA A 94 -2.69 5.81 26.65
C ALA A 94 -4.14 5.93 26.17
N ASN A 95 -4.42 6.97 25.40
CA ASN A 95 -5.60 7.02 24.54
C ASN A 95 -5.31 6.28 23.23
N TYR A 96 -6.29 5.52 22.74
CA TYR A 96 -6.12 4.73 21.52
C TYR A 96 -7.44 4.39 20.84
N GLU A 97 -7.36 4.21 19.52
CA GLU A 97 -8.41 3.68 18.67
C GLU A 97 -8.06 2.26 18.20
N ILE A 98 -9.08 1.40 18.09
CA ILE A 98 -8.92 0.03 17.59
C ILE A 98 -9.80 -0.19 16.37
N SER A 99 -9.16 -0.52 15.25
CA SER A 99 -9.78 -0.87 13.98
C SER A 99 -9.33 -2.27 13.53
N THR A 100 -10.07 -2.90 12.63
CA THR A 100 -9.71 -4.23 12.11
C THR A 100 -10.14 -4.37 10.65
N ASP A 101 -9.26 -4.94 9.83
CA ASP A 101 -9.56 -5.35 8.46
C ASP A 101 -9.13 -6.80 8.27
N LYS A 102 -10.05 -7.65 7.79
CA LYS A 102 -9.85 -9.10 7.59
C LYS A 102 -9.11 -9.75 8.77
N ASN A 103 -7.81 -9.97 8.68
CA ASN A 103 -7.02 -10.67 9.70
C ASN A 103 -6.18 -9.73 10.60
N LEU A 104 -6.10 -8.45 10.24
CA LEU A 104 -5.27 -7.47 10.91
C LEU A 104 -6.08 -6.67 11.93
N PHE A 105 -5.41 -6.30 13.00
CA PHE A 105 -5.87 -5.35 13.99
C PHE A 105 -4.91 -4.17 13.98
N TYR A 106 -5.49 -2.97 13.94
CA TYR A 106 -4.78 -1.71 13.94
C TYR A 106 -5.09 -1.02 15.25
N PHE A 107 -4.05 -0.63 15.97
CA PHE A 107 -4.14 0.13 17.21
C PHE A 107 -3.45 1.46 16.96
N LYS A 108 -4.24 2.54 16.86
CA LYS A 108 -3.71 3.89 16.73
C LYS A 108 -3.62 4.50 18.13
N PHE A 109 -2.42 4.89 18.53
CA PHE A 109 -2.21 5.59 19.80
C PHE A 109 -2.21 7.09 19.56
N SER A 110 -2.67 7.85 20.54
CA SER A 110 -2.60 9.31 20.53
C SER A 110 -1.93 9.76 21.81
N ASP A 111 -0.95 10.64 21.65
CA ASP A 111 -0.29 11.30 22.77
C ASP A 111 -1.14 12.52 23.14
N ASP A 112 -2.18 12.28 23.93
CA ASP A 112 -2.89 13.40 24.55
C ASP A 112 -2.03 13.84 25.75
N GLU A 113 -1.16 14.82 25.53
CA GLU A 113 -0.59 15.62 26.62
C GLU A 113 -1.75 16.38 27.29
N ASP A 114 -2.26 15.85 28.42
CA ASP A 114 -3.06 16.61 29.39
C ASP A 114 -2.17 17.55 30.22
#